data_AF-A0AAU7WZR9-F1
#
_entry.id   AF-A0AAU7WZR9-F1
#
_cell.length_a   1.000
_cell.length_b   1.000
_cell.length_c   1.000
_cell.angle_alpha   90.00
_cell.angle_beta   90.00
_cell.angle_gamma   90.00
#
_symmetry.space_group_name_H-M   'P 1'
#
loop_
_entity.id
_entity.type
_entity.pdbx_description
1 polymer ?
#
loop_
_entity_poly.entity_id
_entity_poly.type
_entity_poly.pdbx_seq_one_letter_code
_entity_poly.pdbx_strand_id
1 'polypeptide(L)'
;MNGFKVLSVSATAGTMLVDWGDMTLNHYIPQEILTTPDIDAVALAQVIESMRPAPAVALELPQALQAMVEPSSLGDDERLWRAAQLTTVTWLRDRHYDQLEMKVSTNLSEQQFNELLVYMQSLRDWPQSPHFPQTEHRPVAPSWLAEKTQ
;
A
#
# COMPACT_ATOMS: atom_id res chain seq x y z
N MET A 1 -30.56 -8.09 4.91
CA MET A 1 -29.10 -8.24 4.78
C MET A 1 -28.49 -7.76 6.08
N ASN A 2 -27.56 -8.51 6.67
CA ASN A 2 -26.87 -8.09 7.89
C ASN A 2 -26.08 -6.81 7.62
N GLY A 3 -25.84 -5.99 8.65
CA GLY A 3 -25.06 -4.76 8.54
C GLY A 3 -23.54 -4.98 8.39
N PHE A 4 -23.12 -6.22 8.13
CA PHE A 4 -21.73 -6.62 7.98
C PHE A 4 -21.62 -7.75 6.95
N LYS A 5 -20.38 -8.02 6.49
CA LYS A 5 -20.03 -9.15 5.62
C LYS A 5 -18.82 -9.87 6.19
N VAL A 6 -18.91 -11.18 6.33
CA VAL A 6 -17.73 -12.02 6.59
C VAL A 6 -17.00 -12.22 5.27
N LEU A 7 -15.78 -11.71 5.17
CA LEU A 7 -14.97 -11.74 3.96
C LEU A 7 -14.12 -13.01 3.86
N SER A 8 -13.63 -13.50 4.99
CA SER A 8 -12.86 -14.75 5.06
C SER A 8 -12.88 -15.35 6.46
N VAL A 9 -12.62 -16.66 6.54
CA VAL A 9 -12.47 -17.41 7.79
C VAL A 9 -11.24 -18.31 7.66
N SER A 10 -10.39 -18.32 8.69
CA SER A 10 -9.21 -19.16 8.79
C SER A 10 -9.34 -20.12 9.97
N ALA A 11 -9.58 -21.40 9.69
CA ALA A 11 -9.62 -22.43 10.72
C ALA A 11 -8.26 -22.61 11.39
N THR A 12 -7.17 -22.50 10.64
CA THR A 12 -5.80 -22.67 11.15
C THR A 12 -5.40 -21.54 12.10
N ALA A 13 -5.78 -20.29 11.78
CA ALA A 13 -5.49 -19.15 12.64
C ALA A 13 -6.56 -18.93 13.72
N GLY A 14 -7.73 -19.55 13.57
CA GLY A 14 -8.89 -19.30 14.44
C GLY A 14 -9.43 -17.87 14.29
N THR A 15 -9.33 -17.28 13.10
CA THR A 15 -9.73 -15.89 12.85
C THR A 15 -10.74 -15.77 11.71
N MET A 16 -11.44 -14.65 11.67
CA MET A 16 -12.31 -14.25 10.56
C MET A 16 -12.13 -12.76 10.26
N LEU A 17 -12.20 -12.42 8.97
CA LEU A 17 -12.17 -11.05 8.50
C LEU A 17 -13.60 -10.56 8.28
N VAL A 18 -13.99 -9.47 8.95
CA VAL A 18 -15.35 -8.93 8.90
C VAL A 18 -15.31 -7.48 8.43
N ASP A 19 -16.07 -7.20 7.38
CA ASP A 19 -16.36 -5.85 6.88
C ASP A 19 -17.65 -5.34 7.55
N TRP A 20 -17.52 -4.28 8.34
CA TRP A 20 -18.60 -3.62 9.07
C TRP A 20 -19.29 -2.51 8.29
N GLY A 21 -18.83 -2.22 7.07
CA GLY A 21 -19.28 -1.16 6.17
C GLY A 21 -18.40 0.09 6.22
N ASP A 22 -17.97 0.50 7.41
CA ASP A 22 -17.07 1.64 7.65
C ASP A 22 -15.62 1.23 7.92
N MET A 23 -15.40 -0.03 8.31
CA MET A 23 -14.08 -0.60 8.52
C MET A 23 -14.08 -2.11 8.32
N THR A 24 -12.90 -2.66 8.01
CA THR A 24 -12.66 -4.10 7.93
C THR A 24 -11.70 -4.51 9.03
N LEU A 25 -12.11 -5.46 9.87
CA LEU A 25 -11.34 -5.91 11.02
C LEU A 25 -11.14 -7.42 11.01
N ASN A 26 -9.94 -7.85 11.39
CA ASN A 26 -9.66 -9.25 11.69
C ASN A 26 -10.04 -9.54 13.14
N HIS A 27 -10.88 -10.55 13.35
CA HIS A 27 -11.40 -10.97 14.64
C HIS A 27 -10.99 -12.41 14.92
N TYR A 28 -10.76 -12.76 16.19
CA TYR A 28 -10.79 -14.17 16.56
C TYR A 28 -12.21 -14.70 16.42
N ILE A 29 -12.34 -15.98 16.04
CA ILE A 29 -13.65 -16.61 15.97
C ILE A 29 -14.15 -16.83 17.41
N PRO A 30 -15.32 -16.28 17.80
CA PRO A 30 -15.90 -16.48 19.12
C PRO A 30 -16.02 -17.95 19.48
N GLN A 31 -15.68 -18.28 20.72
CA GLN A 31 -15.80 -19.65 21.24
C GLN A 31 -17.23 -20.17 21.14
N GLU A 32 -18.24 -19.31 21.33
CA GLU A 32 -19.65 -19.66 21.17
C GLU A 32 -19.95 -20.25 19.78
N ILE A 33 -19.35 -19.72 18.72
CA ILE A 33 -19.50 -20.25 17.36
C ILE A 33 -18.80 -21.60 17.22
N LEU A 34 -17.65 -21.77 17.90
CA LEU A 34 -16.83 -22.98 17.81
C LEU A 34 -17.39 -24.15 18.64
N THR A 35 -18.06 -23.86 19.76
CA THR A 35 -18.51 -24.87 20.73
C THR A 35 -20.01 -25.15 20.64
N THR A 36 -20.76 -24.41 19.83
CA THR A 36 -22.20 -24.63 19.63
C THR A 36 -22.42 -25.49 18.39
N PRO A 37 -22.81 -26.76 18.55
CA PRO A 37 -23.18 -27.60 17.41
C PRO A 37 -24.45 -27.03 16.73
N ASP A 38 -24.46 -27.02 15.41
CA ASP A 38 -25.60 -26.61 14.57
C ASP A 38 -26.14 -25.19 14.86
N ILE A 39 -25.27 -24.24 15.18
CA ILE A 39 -25.65 -22.82 15.33
C ILE A 39 -26.40 -22.33 14.08
N ASP A 40 -27.61 -21.79 14.27
CA ASP A 40 -28.39 -21.28 13.16
C ASP A 40 -27.84 -19.93 12.63
N ALA A 41 -28.24 -19.57 11.42
CA ALA A 41 -27.75 -18.36 10.76
C ALA A 41 -28.13 -17.05 11.49
N VAL A 42 -29.21 -17.03 12.26
CA VAL A 42 -29.66 -15.85 13.00
C VAL A 42 -28.83 -15.68 14.27
N ALA A 43 -28.65 -16.75 15.04
CA ALA A 43 -27.79 -16.79 16.22
C ALA A 43 -26.34 -16.46 15.84
N LEU A 44 -25.83 -17.06 14.76
CA LEU A 44 -24.50 -16.75 14.23
C LEU A 44 -24.35 -15.26 13.89
N ALA A 45 -25.36 -14.67 13.24
CA ALA A 45 -25.34 -13.26 12.89
C ALA A 45 -25.38 -12.34 14.12
N GLN A 46 -26.11 -12.72 15.17
CA GLN A 46 -26.17 -11.98 16.43
C GLN A 46 -24.83 -12.00 17.17
N VAL A 47 -24.19 -13.17 17.24
CA VAL A 47 -22.86 -13.30 17.84
C VAL A 47 -21.86 -12.42 17.09
N ILE A 48 -21.89 -12.44 15.75
CA ILE A 48 -21.00 -11.57 14.97
C ILE A 48 -21.32 -10.11 15.24
N GLU A 49 -22.57 -9.67 15.10
CA GLU A 49 -22.98 -8.28 15.33
C GLU A 49 -22.58 -7.76 16.73
N SER A 50 -22.55 -8.61 17.75
CA SER A 50 -22.08 -8.23 19.10
C SER A 50 -20.60 -7.83 19.17
N MET A 51 -19.78 -8.24 18.19
CA MET A 51 -18.37 -7.86 18.06
C MET A 51 -18.17 -6.51 17.37
N ARG A 52 -19.24 -5.89 16.83
CA ARG A 52 -19.13 -4.63 16.11
C ARG A 52 -18.46 -3.59 17.01
N PRO A 53 -17.35 -2.96 16.58
CA PRO A 53 -16.71 -1.93 17.37
C PRO A 53 -17.62 -0.71 17.50
N ALA A 54 -17.42 0.07 18.57
CA ALA A 54 -18.03 1.38 18.66
C ALA A 54 -17.57 2.26 17.47
N PRO A 55 -18.40 3.21 17.00
CA PRO A 55 -18.02 4.10 15.92
C PRO A 55 -16.68 4.79 16.21
N ALA A 56 -15.86 4.96 15.19
CA ALA A 56 -14.58 5.64 15.35
C ALA A 56 -14.81 7.08 15.86
N VAL A 57 -14.21 7.40 17.00
CA VAL A 57 -14.18 8.76 17.55
C VAL A 57 -12.78 9.31 17.32
N ALA A 58 -12.67 10.57 16.89
CA ALA A 58 -11.38 11.24 16.83
C ALA A 58 -10.82 11.40 18.25
N LEU A 59 -9.67 10.79 18.51
CA LEU A 59 -8.98 10.83 19.80
C LEU A 59 -7.60 11.45 19.62
N GLU A 60 -7.22 12.36 20.50
CA GLU A 60 -5.83 12.79 20.62
C GLU A 60 -5.01 11.65 21.21
N LEU A 61 -4.04 11.14 20.45
CA LEU A 61 -3.23 9.99 20.86
C LEU A 61 -2.05 10.42 21.75
N PRO A 62 -1.76 9.72 22.85
CA PRO A 62 -0.56 9.99 23.65
C PRO A 62 0.72 9.78 22.84
N GLN A 63 1.69 10.70 22.99
CA GLN A 63 2.99 10.60 22.32
C GLN A 63 3.73 9.29 22.64
N ALA A 64 3.56 8.75 23.85
CA ALA A 64 4.15 7.47 24.24
C ALA A 64 3.68 6.30 23.37
N LEU A 65 2.39 6.27 23.00
CA LEU A 65 1.85 5.24 22.10
C LEU A 65 2.43 5.39 20.69
N GLN A 66 2.57 6.63 20.21
CA GLN A 66 3.17 6.90 18.89
C GLN A 66 4.63 6.44 18.83
N ALA A 67 5.37 6.57 19.94
CA ALA A 67 6.76 6.11 20.03
C ALA A 67 6.92 4.58 20.06
N MET A 68 5.85 3.83 20.34
CA MET A 68 5.83 2.35 20.34
C MET A 68 5.50 1.75 18.97
N VAL A 69 5.17 2.58 17.97
CA VAL A 69 4.93 2.11 16.61
C VAL A 69 6.25 1.63 16.03
N GLU A 70 6.40 0.31 15.91
CA GLU A 70 7.53 -0.29 15.21
C GLU A 70 7.53 0.18 13.75
N PRO A 71 8.67 0.57 13.18
CA PRO A 71 8.76 0.84 11.75
C PRO A 71 8.38 -0.42 11.00
N SER A 72 7.23 -0.37 10.35
CA SER A 72 6.67 -1.49 9.60
C SER A 72 7.61 -1.93 8.47
N SER A 73 7.51 -3.20 8.05
CA SER A 73 8.18 -3.75 6.86
C SER A 73 7.88 -2.95 5.58
N LEU A 74 6.88 -2.07 5.61
CA LEU A 74 6.55 -1.11 4.56
C LEU A 74 7.76 -0.28 4.13
N GLY A 75 8.68 0.06 5.05
CA GLY A 75 9.90 0.76 4.69
C GLY A 75 10.82 -0.05 3.75
N ASP A 76 10.89 -1.36 3.94
CA ASP A 76 11.68 -2.22 3.05
C ASP A 76 10.98 -2.47 1.72
N ASP A 77 9.66 -2.65 1.75
CA ASP A 77 8.83 -2.79 0.54
C ASP A 77 8.91 -1.53 -0.34
N GLU A 78 8.88 -0.33 0.24
CA GLU A 78 9.03 0.93 -0.50
C GLU A 78 10.44 1.13 -1.05
N ARG A 79 11.47 0.71 -0.31
CA ARG A 79 12.86 0.73 -0.81
C ARG A 79 13.02 -0.19 -2.03
N LEU A 80 12.41 -1.38 -1.99
CA LEU A 80 12.37 -2.31 -3.11
C LEU A 80 11.59 -1.74 -4.29
N TRP A 81 10.41 -1.18 -4.06
CA TRP A 81 9.63 -0.50 -5.11
C TRP A 81 10.44 0.61 -5.78
N ARG A 82 11.07 1.49 -4.99
CA ARG A 82 11.92 2.58 -5.49
C ARG A 82 13.08 2.06 -6.33
N ALA A 83 13.74 0.98 -5.89
CA ALA A 83 14.82 0.36 -6.65
C ALA A 83 14.33 -0.22 -7.99
N ALA A 84 13.15 -0.85 -8.00
CA ALA A 84 12.53 -1.36 -9.22
C ALA A 84 12.19 -0.21 -10.19
N GLN A 85 11.58 0.88 -9.72
CA GLN A 85 11.27 2.05 -10.56
C GLN A 85 12.50 2.72 -11.15
N LEU A 86 13.61 2.83 -10.40
CA LEU A 86 14.86 3.34 -10.96
C LEU A 86 15.40 2.42 -12.06
N THR A 87 15.31 1.10 -11.86
CA THR A 87 15.78 0.11 -12.83
C THR A 87 15.01 0.19 -14.15
N THR A 88 13.68 0.37 -14.09
CA THR A 88 12.83 0.43 -15.31
C THR A 88 13.13 1.64 -16.19
N VAL A 89 13.66 2.74 -15.64
CA VAL A 89 13.92 3.98 -16.40
C VAL A 89 15.39 4.28 -16.65
N THR A 90 16.32 3.53 -16.05
CA THR A 90 17.77 3.78 -16.20
C THR A 90 18.23 3.66 -17.66
N TRP A 91 17.71 2.68 -18.40
CA TRP A 91 18.08 2.48 -19.81
C TRP A 91 17.73 3.68 -20.71
N LEU A 92 16.65 4.42 -20.40
CA LEU A 92 16.24 5.60 -21.17
C LEU A 92 17.29 6.70 -21.07
N ARG A 93 17.81 6.91 -19.85
CA ARG A 93 18.85 7.90 -19.60
C ARG A 93 20.13 7.51 -20.33
N ASP A 94 20.55 6.26 -20.19
CA ASP A 94 21.81 5.79 -20.76
C ASP A 94 21.75 5.85 -22.30
N ARG A 95 20.65 5.40 -22.92
CA ARG A 95 20.41 5.53 -24.37
C ARG A 95 20.43 6.99 -24.85
N HIS A 96 19.88 7.92 -24.07
CA HIS A 96 19.91 9.34 -24.42
C HIS A 96 21.35 9.90 -24.44
N TYR A 97 22.16 9.54 -23.45
CA TYR A 97 23.58 9.93 -23.43
C TYR A 97 24.36 9.32 -24.60
N ASP A 98 24.13 8.05 -24.94
CA ASP A 98 24.75 7.40 -26.10
C ASP A 98 24.41 8.15 -27.40
N GLN A 99 23.14 8.56 -27.57
CA GLN A 99 22.69 9.30 -28.76
C GLN A 99 23.36 10.68 -28.88
N LEU A 100 23.52 11.39 -27.75
CA LEU A 100 24.22 12.67 -27.73
C LEU A 100 25.71 12.51 -28.10
N GLU A 101 26.39 11.50 -27.54
CA GLU A 101 27.79 11.22 -27.82
C GLU A 101 28.00 10.83 -29.30
N MET A 102 27.08 10.03 -29.84
CA MET A 102 27.05 9.67 -31.26
C MET A 102 26.64 10.83 -32.18
N LYS A 103 26.17 11.96 -31.64
CA LYS A 103 25.65 13.13 -32.38
C LYS A 103 24.51 12.76 -33.34
N VAL A 104 23.67 11.81 -32.93
CA VAL A 104 22.45 11.43 -33.66
C VAL A 104 21.22 12.09 -33.05
N SER A 105 20.09 12.06 -33.76
CA SER A 105 18.82 12.53 -33.19
C SER A 105 18.45 11.69 -31.96
N THR A 106 18.05 12.37 -30.89
CA THR A 106 17.60 11.73 -29.65
C THR A 106 16.16 11.23 -29.77
N ASN A 107 15.85 10.14 -29.06
CA ASN A 107 14.48 9.59 -28.98
C ASN A 107 13.58 10.31 -27.97
N LEU A 108 14.20 11.08 -27.06
CA LEU A 108 13.52 11.95 -26.10
C LEU A 108 13.82 13.41 -26.48
N SER A 109 12.82 14.26 -26.36
CA SER A 109 13.06 15.71 -26.39
C SER A 109 13.86 16.15 -25.17
N GLU A 110 14.47 17.32 -25.22
CA GLU A 110 15.19 17.90 -24.07
C GLU A 110 14.28 18.02 -22.83
N GLN A 111 13.02 18.41 -23.04
CA GLN A 111 12.02 18.50 -21.98
C GLN A 111 11.74 17.12 -21.37
N GLN A 112 11.49 16.09 -22.18
CA GLN A 112 11.26 14.72 -21.69
C GLN A 112 12.48 14.19 -20.94
N PHE A 113 13.68 14.46 -21.45
CA PHE A 113 14.90 14.06 -20.76
C PHE A 113 15.08 14.77 -19.41
N ASN A 114 14.78 16.07 -19.32
CA ASN A 114 14.79 16.80 -18.05
C ASN A 114 13.76 16.23 -17.06
N GLU A 115 12.52 16.01 -17.50
CA GLU A 115 11.47 15.42 -16.67
C GLU A 115 11.85 14.03 -16.15
N LEU A 116 12.52 13.21 -16.97
CA LEU A 116 13.08 11.92 -16.56
C LEU A 116 14.12 12.08 -15.45
N LEU A 117 15.07 13.02 -15.60
CA LEU A 117 16.10 13.25 -14.59
C LEU A 117 15.50 13.74 -13.26
N VAL A 118 14.52 14.63 -13.31
CA VAL A 118 13.77 15.10 -12.13
C VAL A 118 13.04 13.94 -11.46
N TYR A 119 12.32 13.12 -12.23
CA TYR A 119 11.64 11.94 -11.69
C TYR A 119 12.61 10.96 -11.03
N MET A 120 13.74 10.64 -11.68
CA MET A 120 14.78 9.78 -11.11
C MET A 120 15.36 10.37 -9.82
N GLN A 121 15.53 11.69 -9.74
CA GLN A 121 15.99 12.36 -8.53
C GLN A 121 14.97 12.26 -7.40
N SER A 122 13.68 12.51 -7.68
CA SER A 122 12.60 12.33 -6.71
C SER A 122 12.52 10.90 -6.19
N LEU A 123 12.73 9.89 -7.05
CA LEU A 123 12.86 8.49 -6.61
C LEU A 123 14.09 8.29 -5.71
N ARG A 124 15.21 8.98 -5.97
CA ARG A 124 16.39 8.86 -5.12
C ARG A 124 16.18 9.44 -3.74
N ASP A 125 15.48 10.57 -3.67
CA ASP A 125 15.21 11.32 -2.45
C ASP A 125 14.03 10.74 -1.65
N TRP A 126 13.20 9.88 -2.27
CA TRP A 126 12.03 9.28 -1.62
C TRP A 126 12.30 8.67 -0.24
N PRO A 127 13.34 7.84 -0.02
CA PRO A 127 13.64 7.28 1.31
C PRO A 127 14.07 8.31 2.37
N GLN A 128 14.39 9.54 1.96
CA GLN A 128 14.75 10.66 2.85
C GLN A 128 13.57 11.62 3.07
N SER A 129 12.43 11.39 2.41
CA SER A 129 11.24 12.22 2.55
C SER A 129 10.61 12.05 3.93
N PRO A 130 10.08 13.11 4.56
CA PRO A 130 9.32 13.01 5.80
C PRO A 130 8.02 12.20 5.64
N HIS A 131 7.56 11.98 4.40
CA HIS A 131 6.36 11.19 4.10
C HIS A 131 6.66 9.71 3.83
N PHE A 132 7.93 9.29 3.85
CA PHE A 132 8.28 7.88 3.69
C PHE A 132 7.79 7.05 4.89
N PRO A 133 7.18 5.86 4.72
CA PRO A 133 6.95 5.07 3.49
C PRO A 133 5.52 5.17 2.90
N GLN A 134 4.82 6.29 3.04
CA GLN A 134 3.42 6.42 2.64
C GLN A 134 3.25 6.36 1.11
N THR A 135 2.46 5.40 0.62
CA THR A 135 2.34 5.13 -0.82
C THR A 135 1.71 6.27 -1.61
N GLU A 136 0.88 7.08 -0.95
CA GLU A 136 0.18 8.23 -1.50
C GLU A 136 1.14 9.36 -1.89
N HIS A 137 2.34 9.36 -1.32
CA HIS A 137 3.37 10.36 -1.53
C HIS A 137 4.51 9.88 -2.43
N ARG A 138 4.36 8.70 -3.05
CA ARG A 138 5.33 8.19 -4.02
C ARG A 138 5.55 9.20 -5.16
N PRO A 139 6.79 9.37 -5.64
CA PRO A 139 7.06 10.16 -6.84
C PRO A 139 6.20 9.69 -8.02
N VAL A 140 5.53 10.63 -8.68
CA VAL A 140 4.66 10.34 -9.82
C VAL A 140 5.48 10.34 -11.10
N ALA A 141 5.38 9.25 -11.86
CA ALA A 141 6.03 9.12 -13.15
C ALA A 141 5.39 10.08 -14.19
N PRO A 142 6.20 10.77 -15.01
CA PRO A 142 5.70 11.48 -16.18
C PRO A 142 4.83 10.59 -17.08
N SER A 143 3.70 11.12 -17.58
CA SER A 143 2.71 10.34 -18.35
C SER A 143 3.28 9.66 -19.59
N TRP A 144 4.20 10.34 -20.29
CA TRP A 144 4.84 9.83 -21.51
C TRP A 144 5.76 8.62 -21.26
N LEU A 145 6.20 8.36 -20.01
CA LEU A 145 7.06 7.20 -19.73
C LEU A 145 6.37 5.87 -20.05
N ALA A 146 5.05 5.79 -19.86
CA ALA A 146 4.27 4.60 -20.18
C ALA A 146 4.30 4.25 -21.68
N GLU A 147 4.60 5.23 -22.53
CA GLU A 147 4.69 5.06 -23.98
C GLU A 147 6.08 4.57 -24.44
N LYS A 148 7.08 4.57 -23.55
CA LYS A 148 8.45 4.15 -23.87
C LYS A 148 8.66 2.68 -23.49
N THR A 149 8.62 1.83 -24.51
CA THR A 149 9.00 0.41 -24.41
C THR A 149 10.48 0.22 -24.73
N GLN A 150 11.14 -0.72 -24.05
CA GLN A 150 12.58 -1.00 -24.16
C GLN A 150 13.00 -1.48 -25.56
#